data_AF-A0A167MT27-F1
#
_entry.id   AF-A0A167MT27-F1
#
_cell.length_a   1.000
_cell.length_b   1.000
_cell.length_c   1.000
_cell.angle_alpha   90.00
_cell.angle_beta   90.00
_cell.angle_gamma   90.00
#
_symmetry.space_group_name_H-M   'P 1'
#
loop_
_entity.id
_entity.type
_entity.pdbx_description
1 polymer ?
#
loop_
_entity_poly.entity_id
_entity_poly.type
_entity_poly.pdbx_seq_one_letter_code
_entity_poly.pdbx_strand_id
1 'polypeptide(L)'
;MSGLHVWYCDAQCLKRLRDAHHMRLCPSLQILLNALQAQVSGDAEACRLARKDVLLVLQLVAILYSTSEAQDLIPRGVTDPPTLPIDFFNPASVFAHLLPAKDPPRFPVPYPFFPLVSDLPRPGQRHRDKILLYLASRFHNNNFGCWTSDMEPLADGIFPVASRLFNHSCRPNCVVIYEITEEKGLVMELKAIRPIAKGEEVTISYVDPAIWLGARRSLLKMNYDFLCECPKCKAEEQQKLWTSSTWLTSEERASASVELIGLMLSLKPEQKLTAQTPACPLVPQSRGIEEMPRSVLPMFNSTHLPEVAQRFSDQAHEGTHKAAVHNGKLLLAIYFVHYTSYWPMIGLHCFELSKTMWNYYIASPSPTAAGRRQQLFEAICCAEWAYRILLVSVARKGDGGSNKPPTEEISGFRDHILADWSSLAE
;
A
#
# COMPACT_ATOMS: atom_id res chain seq x y z
N MET A 1 3.95 -16.73 -21.32
CA MET A 1 3.17 -15.52 -21.63
C MET A 1 2.04 -15.45 -20.62
N SER A 2 2.21 -14.73 -19.51
CA SER A 2 1.08 -14.43 -18.62
C SER A 2 0.17 -13.43 -19.35
N GLY A 3 -1.08 -13.83 -19.60
CA GLY A 3 -2.07 -12.96 -20.22
C GLY A 3 -2.43 -11.81 -19.28
N LEU A 4 -2.68 -10.62 -19.82
CA LEU A 4 -3.29 -9.54 -19.06
C LEU A 4 -4.77 -9.89 -18.88
N HIS A 5 -5.18 -10.21 -17.65
CA HIS A 5 -6.55 -10.56 -17.33
C HIS A 5 -7.33 -9.28 -16.98
N VAL A 6 -8.42 -9.02 -17.69
CA VAL A 6 -9.33 -7.91 -17.41
C VAL A 6 -10.48 -8.44 -16.56
N TRP A 7 -10.63 -7.90 -15.36
CA TRP A 7 -11.73 -8.23 -14.45
C TRP A 7 -12.91 -7.29 -14.65
N TYR A 8 -14.11 -7.85 -14.62
CA TYR A 8 -15.37 -7.12 -14.68
C TYR A 8 -16.14 -7.37 -13.40
N CYS A 9 -16.89 -6.37 -12.93
CA CYS A 9 -17.73 -6.49 -11.72
C CYS A 9 -18.61 -7.73 -11.73
N ASP A 10 -19.22 -8.03 -12.87
CA ASP A 10 -20.03 -9.22 -13.08
C ASP A 10 -20.09 -9.61 -14.58
N ALA A 11 -20.73 -10.73 -14.88
CA ALA A 11 -20.93 -11.18 -16.26
C ALA A 11 -21.80 -10.23 -17.09
N GLN A 12 -22.69 -9.43 -16.48
CA GLN A 12 -23.45 -8.39 -17.15
C GLN A 12 -22.60 -7.14 -17.45
N CYS A 13 -21.62 -6.78 -16.63
CA CYS A 13 -20.64 -5.71 -16.87
C CYS A 13 -19.76 -6.09 -18.06
N LEU A 14 -19.25 -7.33 -18.07
CA LEU A 14 -18.54 -7.89 -19.21
C LEU A 14 -19.42 -7.88 -20.45
N LYS A 15 -20.65 -8.39 -20.37
CA LYS A 15 -21.57 -8.44 -21.50
C LYS A 15 -21.95 -7.04 -22.00
N ARG A 16 -22.20 -6.08 -21.11
CA ARG A 16 -22.48 -4.68 -21.46
C ARG A 16 -21.30 -4.02 -22.17
N LEU A 17 -20.08 -4.12 -21.62
CA LEU A 17 -18.90 -3.60 -22.30
C LEU A 17 -18.62 -4.34 -23.61
N ARG A 18 -18.88 -5.66 -23.64
CA ARG A 18 -18.67 -6.49 -24.83
C ARG A 18 -19.61 -6.10 -25.96
N ASP A 19 -20.90 -6.06 -25.66
CA ASP A 19 -21.95 -5.79 -26.62
C ASP A 19 -21.91 -4.31 -27.05
N ALA A 20 -21.47 -3.39 -26.18
CA ALA A 20 -21.32 -1.97 -26.52
C ALA A 20 -20.00 -1.65 -27.25
N HIS A 21 -18.89 -2.31 -26.90
CA HIS A 21 -17.55 -1.81 -27.27
C HIS A 21 -16.50 -2.87 -27.64
N HIS A 22 -16.60 -4.14 -27.23
CA HIS A 22 -15.52 -5.13 -27.46
C HIS A 22 -15.24 -5.39 -28.94
N MET A 23 -16.28 -5.47 -29.78
CA MET A 23 -16.12 -5.60 -31.23
C MET A 23 -15.33 -4.42 -31.85
N ARG A 24 -15.35 -3.25 -31.20
CA ARG A 24 -14.63 -2.05 -31.65
C ARG A 24 -13.26 -1.89 -30.99
N LEU A 25 -13.10 -2.33 -29.73
CA LEU A 25 -11.88 -2.19 -28.92
C LEU A 25 -10.84 -3.29 -29.20
N CYS A 26 -11.28 -4.52 -29.41
CA CYS A 26 -10.41 -5.70 -29.51
C CYS A 26 -9.37 -5.59 -30.66
N PRO A 27 -9.74 -5.15 -31.88
CA PRO A 27 -8.75 -4.98 -32.95
C PRO A 27 -7.71 -3.89 -32.67
N SER A 28 -8.14 -2.76 -32.11
CA SER A 28 -7.25 -1.64 -31.76
C SER A 28 -6.30 -1.99 -30.62
N LEU A 29 -6.76 -2.78 -29.65
CA LEU A 29 -5.94 -3.22 -28.53
C LEU A 29 -4.76 -4.08 -28.99
N GLN A 30 -4.98 -5.06 -29.85
CA GLN A 30 -3.89 -5.96 -30.29
C GLN A 30 -2.81 -5.20 -31.07
N ILE A 31 -3.21 -4.21 -31.89
CA ILE A 31 -2.29 -3.35 -32.63
C ILE A 31 -1.45 -2.50 -31.67
N LEU A 32 -2.08 -1.89 -30.66
CA LEU A 32 -1.40 -1.07 -29.65
C LEU A 32 -0.44 -1.87 -28.77
N LEU A 33 -0.80 -3.10 -28.39
CA LEU A 33 0.08 -3.98 -27.63
C LEU A 33 1.33 -4.39 -28.44
N ASN A 34 1.17 -4.68 -29.74
CA ASN A 34 2.27 -5.03 -30.64
C ASN A 34 3.22 -3.85 -30.87
N ALA A 35 2.63 -2.67 -31.05
CA ALA A 35 3.30 -1.38 -31.19
C ALA A 35 4.19 -1.00 -30.00
N LEU A 36 3.64 -1.08 -28.77
CA LEU A 36 4.38 -0.82 -27.54
C LEU A 36 5.51 -1.84 -27.35
N GLN A 37 5.23 -3.11 -27.64
CA GLN A 37 6.21 -4.19 -27.52
C GLN A 37 7.43 -4.00 -28.44
N ALA A 38 7.24 -3.37 -29.61
CA ALA A 38 8.32 -3.06 -30.53
C ALA A 38 9.25 -1.94 -30.03
N GLN A 39 8.80 -1.08 -29.10
CA GLN A 39 9.56 0.09 -28.62
C GLN A 39 10.26 -0.14 -27.29
N VAL A 40 9.66 -0.94 -26.40
CA VAL A 40 10.24 -1.27 -25.09
C VAL A 40 11.10 -2.55 -25.19
N SER A 41 11.68 -2.80 -26.36
CA SER A 41 12.44 -4.02 -26.64
C SER A 41 13.64 -4.13 -25.69
N GLY A 42 13.64 -5.15 -24.82
CA GLY A 42 14.75 -5.45 -23.91
C GLY A 42 14.44 -5.27 -22.42
N ASP A 43 13.36 -4.58 -22.06
CA ASP A 43 12.90 -4.43 -20.68
C ASP A 43 11.48 -5.01 -20.52
N ALA A 44 11.41 -6.20 -19.94
CA ALA A 44 10.16 -6.94 -19.78
C ALA A 44 9.16 -6.22 -18.84
N GLU A 45 9.65 -5.47 -17.86
CA GLU A 45 8.82 -4.84 -16.86
C GLU A 45 8.28 -3.48 -17.34
N ALA A 46 9.13 -2.68 -17.96
CA ALA A 46 8.68 -1.46 -18.64
C ALA A 46 7.63 -1.79 -19.74
N CYS A 47 7.80 -2.90 -20.45
CA CYS A 47 6.84 -3.36 -21.45
C CYS A 47 5.50 -3.78 -20.81
N ARG A 48 5.54 -4.46 -19.65
CA ARG A 48 4.35 -4.85 -18.89
C ARG A 48 3.57 -3.63 -18.39
N LEU A 49 4.26 -2.66 -17.81
CA LEU A 49 3.66 -1.42 -17.29
C LEU A 49 3.03 -0.58 -18.41
N ALA A 50 3.73 -0.42 -19.53
CA ALA A 50 3.21 0.32 -20.67
C ALA A 50 1.93 -0.32 -21.26
N ARG A 51 1.87 -1.66 -21.33
CA ARG A 51 0.66 -2.38 -21.79
C ARG A 51 -0.54 -2.16 -20.87
N LYS A 52 -0.30 -2.13 -19.56
CA LYS A 52 -1.31 -1.89 -18.53
C LYS A 52 -1.94 -0.50 -18.68
N ASP A 53 -1.11 0.54 -18.77
CA ASP A 53 -1.58 1.93 -18.88
C ASP A 53 -2.40 2.15 -20.16
N VAL A 54 -1.95 1.56 -21.28
CA VAL A 54 -2.70 1.66 -22.55
C VAL A 54 -4.05 0.96 -22.47
N LEU A 55 -4.12 -0.22 -21.86
CA LEU A 55 -5.39 -0.92 -21.65
C LEU A 55 -6.40 -0.09 -20.85
N LEU A 56 -5.95 0.53 -19.76
CA LEU A 56 -6.81 1.33 -18.88
C LEU A 56 -7.26 2.62 -19.55
N VAL A 57 -6.36 3.30 -20.29
CA VAL A 57 -6.72 4.50 -21.07
C VAL A 57 -7.74 4.16 -22.17
N LEU A 58 -7.59 3.03 -22.88
CA LEU A 58 -8.55 2.61 -23.91
C LEU A 58 -9.93 2.31 -23.34
N GLN A 59 -10.00 1.66 -22.18
CA GLN A 59 -11.26 1.41 -21.49
C GLN A 59 -11.91 2.72 -21.05
N LEU A 60 -11.12 3.67 -20.52
CA LEU A 60 -11.61 4.99 -20.16
C LEU A 60 -12.15 5.74 -21.37
N VAL A 61 -11.45 5.71 -22.52
CA VAL A 61 -11.97 6.26 -23.79
C VAL A 61 -13.31 5.61 -24.14
N ALA A 62 -13.41 4.28 -24.09
CA ALA A 62 -14.65 3.60 -24.42
C ALA A 62 -15.83 4.06 -23.54
N ILE A 63 -15.58 4.18 -22.22
CA ILE A 63 -16.57 4.63 -21.24
C ILE A 63 -16.96 6.09 -21.50
N LEU A 64 -15.98 6.99 -21.66
CA LEU A 64 -16.23 8.42 -21.89
C LEU A 64 -16.96 8.67 -23.22
N TYR A 65 -16.68 7.88 -24.26
CA TYR A 65 -17.35 8.06 -25.56
C TYR A 65 -18.69 7.31 -25.68
N SER A 66 -19.07 6.53 -24.67
CA SER A 66 -20.37 5.84 -24.63
C SER A 66 -21.53 6.73 -24.19
N THR A 67 -21.26 7.94 -23.68
CA THR A 67 -22.26 8.89 -23.20
C THR A 67 -22.05 10.26 -23.85
N SER A 68 -23.13 10.96 -24.21
CA SER A 68 -23.05 12.30 -24.82
C SER A 68 -22.46 13.34 -23.87
N GLU A 69 -22.74 13.23 -22.57
CA GLU A 69 -22.25 14.13 -21.52
C GLU A 69 -20.73 14.12 -21.37
N ALA A 70 -20.09 12.98 -21.61
CA ALA A 70 -18.63 12.87 -21.48
C ALA A 70 -17.85 13.35 -22.72
N GLN A 71 -18.51 13.59 -23.86
CA GLN A 71 -17.87 14.20 -25.03
C GLN A 71 -17.56 15.68 -24.78
N ASP A 72 -18.47 16.38 -24.10
CA ASP A 72 -18.30 17.80 -23.77
C ASP A 72 -17.21 18.04 -22.71
N LEU A 73 -16.88 17.00 -21.92
CA LEU A 73 -15.84 17.03 -20.88
C LEU A 73 -14.40 16.89 -21.43
N ILE A 74 -14.23 16.59 -22.72
CA ILE A 74 -12.93 16.40 -23.35
C ILE A 74 -12.43 17.73 -23.93
N PRO A 75 -11.37 18.34 -23.36
CA PRO A 75 -10.91 19.66 -23.79
C PRO A 75 -10.26 19.62 -25.18
N ARG A 76 -10.16 20.80 -25.82
CA ARG A 76 -9.57 20.95 -27.16
C ARG A 76 -8.04 20.76 -27.18
N GLY A 77 -7.40 20.82 -26.01
CA GLY A 77 -5.97 20.66 -25.77
C GLY A 77 -5.65 19.93 -24.46
N VAL A 78 -4.43 19.40 -24.33
CA VAL A 78 -3.99 18.54 -23.20
C VAL A 78 -4.00 19.29 -21.86
N THR A 79 -3.66 20.58 -21.90
CA THR A 79 -3.54 21.47 -20.74
C THR A 79 -4.75 22.38 -20.57
N ASP A 80 -5.73 22.32 -21.47
CA ASP A 80 -6.92 23.16 -21.37
C ASP A 80 -7.74 22.72 -20.16
N PRO A 81 -8.27 23.67 -19.35
CA PRO A 81 -9.20 23.31 -18.30
C PRO A 81 -10.46 22.68 -18.91
N PRO A 82 -11.16 21.81 -18.17
CA PRO A 82 -12.47 21.33 -18.57
C PRO A 82 -13.41 22.50 -18.86
N THR A 83 -14.22 22.35 -19.90
CA THR A 83 -15.19 23.37 -20.36
C THR A 83 -16.37 23.52 -19.41
N LEU A 84 -16.68 22.47 -18.64
CA LEU A 84 -17.81 22.39 -17.71
C LEU A 84 -17.33 22.42 -16.25
N PRO A 85 -18.14 22.95 -15.32
CA PRO A 85 -17.88 22.84 -13.88
C PRO A 85 -17.74 21.38 -13.44
N ILE A 86 -16.99 21.16 -12.36
CA ILE A 86 -16.86 19.83 -11.76
C ILE A 86 -18.20 19.35 -11.19
N ASP A 87 -18.59 18.13 -11.58
CA ASP A 87 -19.68 17.38 -10.99
C ASP A 87 -19.08 16.21 -10.21
N PHE A 88 -19.14 16.27 -8.88
CA PHE A 88 -18.59 15.25 -7.99
C PHE A 88 -19.37 13.93 -8.04
N PHE A 89 -20.60 13.93 -8.57
CA PHE A 89 -21.40 12.72 -8.75
C PHE A 89 -21.13 12.01 -10.08
N ASN A 90 -20.39 12.66 -10.99
CA ASN A 90 -20.00 12.10 -12.28
C ASN A 90 -18.49 11.80 -12.30
N PRO A 91 -18.07 10.52 -12.21
CA PRO A 91 -16.65 10.13 -12.24
C PRO A 91 -15.89 10.63 -13.47
N ALA A 92 -16.54 10.76 -14.62
CA ALA A 92 -15.95 11.31 -15.84
C ALA A 92 -15.63 12.81 -15.68
N SER A 93 -16.54 13.56 -15.06
CA SER A 93 -16.35 14.99 -14.77
C SER A 93 -15.21 15.18 -13.79
N VAL A 94 -15.18 14.41 -12.69
CA VAL A 94 -14.07 14.45 -11.74
C VAL A 94 -12.75 14.09 -12.40
N PHE A 95 -12.73 13.03 -13.22
CA PHE A 95 -11.52 12.60 -13.94
C PHE A 95 -10.96 13.71 -14.83
N ALA A 96 -11.81 14.42 -15.59
CA ALA A 96 -11.38 15.52 -16.45
C ALA A 96 -10.70 16.65 -15.66
N HIS A 97 -11.09 16.84 -14.40
CA HIS A 97 -10.53 17.84 -13.49
C HIS A 97 -9.29 17.36 -12.71
N LEU A 98 -8.84 16.13 -12.90
CA LEU A 98 -7.62 15.65 -12.26
C LEU A 98 -6.37 16.34 -12.84
N LEU A 99 -5.31 16.42 -12.02
CA LEU A 99 -4.08 17.07 -12.41
C LEU A 99 -3.35 16.22 -13.46
N PRO A 100 -3.01 16.76 -14.65
CA PRO A 100 -2.16 16.05 -15.60
C PRO A 100 -0.72 15.95 -15.08
N ALA A 101 -0.02 14.88 -15.46
CA ALA A 101 1.43 14.80 -15.34
C ALA A 101 2.09 15.96 -16.08
N LYS A 102 3.12 16.59 -15.49
CA LYS A 102 3.86 17.69 -16.12
C LYS A 102 4.60 17.24 -17.37
N ASP A 103 5.25 16.08 -17.28
CA ASP A 103 5.88 15.38 -18.38
C ASP A 103 5.06 14.12 -18.67
N PRO A 104 3.97 14.22 -19.44
CA PRO A 104 3.18 13.04 -19.75
C PRO A 104 4.07 12.01 -20.46
N PRO A 105 3.89 10.70 -20.20
CA PRO A 105 4.62 9.69 -20.92
C PRO A 105 4.42 9.95 -22.40
N ARG A 106 5.52 10.12 -23.14
CA ARG A 106 5.47 10.16 -24.60
C ARG A 106 5.19 8.73 -25.03
N PHE A 107 3.95 8.27 -24.92
CA PHE A 107 3.51 7.06 -25.60
C PHE A 107 3.78 7.33 -27.08
N PRO A 108 4.75 6.66 -27.71
CA PRO A 108 4.95 6.84 -29.13
C PRO A 108 3.90 5.93 -29.77
N VAL A 109 2.64 6.36 -29.76
CA VAL A 109 1.52 5.64 -30.37
C VAL A 109 1.87 5.50 -31.85
N PRO A 110 2.27 4.33 -32.36
CA PRO A 110 2.47 4.21 -33.79
C PRO A 110 1.09 4.17 -34.44
N TYR A 111 0.95 5.00 -35.47
CA TYR A 111 -0.19 4.94 -36.38
C TYR A 111 -0.21 3.54 -37.04
N PRO A 112 -1.38 2.87 -37.21
CA PRO A 112 -2.72 3.44 -37.41
C PRO A 112 -3.84 2.79 -36.54
N PHE A 113 -5.08 3.26 -36.70
CA PHE A 113 -6.37 2.60 -36.35
C PHE A 113 -7.04 2.81 -34.98
N PHE A 114 -8.11 3.61 -35.06
CA PHE A 114 -9.27 3.58 -34.16
C PHE A 114 -10.55 3.44 -35.01
N PRO A 115 -11.25 2.29 -34.99
CA PRO A 115 -12.61 2.19 -35.52
C PRO A 115 -13.67 2.82 -34.58
N LEU A 116 -13.35 3.16 -33.32
CA LEU A 116 -14.34 3.78 -32.41
C LEU A 116 -14.72 5.24 -32.79
N VAL A 117 -13.98 5.89 -33.70
CA VAL A 117 -14.13 7.31 -34.03
C VAL A 117 -14.66 7.49 -35.47
N SER A 118 -15.17 6.45 -36.13
CA SER A 118 -15.80 6.58 -37.44
C SER A 118 -17.12 7.36 -37.39
N ASP A 119 -17.81 7.32 -36.24
CA ASP A 119 -19.16 7.88 -36.06
C ASP A 119 -19.14 9.26 -35.36
N LEU A 120 -17.95 9.78 -35.01
CA LEU A 120 -17.79 11.11 -34.42
C LEU A 120 -17.65 12.18 -35.53
N PRO A 121 -18.25 13.37 -35.38
CA PRO A 121 -18.16 14.44 -36.38
C PRO A 121 -16.69 14.83 -36.59
N ARG A 122 -16.13 14.39 -37.72
CA ARG A 122 -14.69 14.29 -38.04
C ARG A 122 -13.84 15.45 -37.51
N PRO A 123 -13.13 15.28 -36.38
CA PRO A 123 -11.97 16.10 -36.06
C PRO A 123 -10.74 15.48 -36.73
N GLY A 124 -9.82 16.30 -37.26
CA GLY A 124 -8.59 15.81 -37.88
C GLY A 124 -7.69 15.01 -36.91
N GLN A 125 -6.81 14.17 -37.44
CA GLN A 125 -5.85 13.29 -36.73
C GLN A 125 -5.23 13.91 -35.46
N ARG A 126 -4.77 15.16 -35.54
CA ARG A 126 -4.17 15.89 -34.42
C ARG A 126 -5.06 16.03 -33.19
N HIS A 127 -6.38 16.01 -33.34
CA HIS A 127 -7.30 16.12 -32.21
C HIS A 127 -7.41 14.80 -31.44
N ARG A 128 -7.36 13.66 -32.12
CA ARG A 128 -7.44 12.32 -31.49
C ARG A 128 -6.21 12.04 -30.63
N ASP A 129 -5.03 12.37 -31.14
CA ASP A 129 -3.76 12.20 -30.41
C ASP A 129 -3.73 13.06 -29.14
N LYS A 130 -4.29 14.28 -29.21
CA LYS A 130 -4.44 15.17 -28.05
C LYS A 130 -5.35 14.57 -26.97
N ILE A 131 -6.40 13.85 -27.35
CA ILE A 131 -7.33 13.24 -26.38
C ILE A 131 -6.67 12.07 -25.67
N LEU A 132 -5.97 11.20 -26.40
CA LEU A 132 -5.24 10.09 -25.78
C LEU A 132 -4.15 10.62 -24.83
N LEU A 133 -3.40 11.63 -25.26
CA LEU A 133 -2.39 12.28 -24.42
C LEU A 133 -3.02 12.97 -23.20
N TYR A 134 -4.17 13.62 -23.38
CA TYR A 134 -4.96 14.22 -22.30
C TYR A 134 -5.36 13.19 -21.24
N LEU A 135 -5.97 12.08 -21.65
CA LEU A 135 -6.41 11.02 -20.75
C LEU A 135 -5.22 10.31 -20.07
N ALA A 136 -4.20 9.97 -20.84
CA ALA A 136 -3.02 9.27 -20.32
C ALA A 136 -2.25 10.12 -19.30
N SER A 137 -2.10 11.42 -19.54
CA SER A 137 -1.43 12.35 -18.62
C SER A 137 -2.10 12.41 -17.24
N ARG A 138 -3.43 12.35 -17.20
CA ARG A 138 -4.21 12.36 -15.96
C ARG A 138 -4.26 10.99 -15.31
N PHE A 139 -4.41 9.93 -16.10
CA PHE A 139 -4.40 8.57 -15.56
C PHE A 139 -3.11 8.29 -14.80
N HIS A 140 -1.96 8.51 -15.44
CA HIS A 140 -0.64 8.21 -14.86
C HIS A 140 -0.35 8.96 -13.54
N ASN A 141 -0.87 10.17 -13.39
CA ASN A 141 -0.62 11.00 -12.21
C ASN A 141 -1.62 10.75 -11.06
N ASN A 142 -2.69 9.96 -11.31
CA ASN A 142 -3.82 9.85 -10.38
C ASN A 142 -4.32 8.41 -10.16
N ASN A 143 -3.70 7.40 -10.77
CA ASN A 143 -4.07 6.00 -10.59
C ASN A 143 -3.59 5.45 -9.24
N PHE A 144 -4.22 4.37 -8.83
CA PHE A 144 -3.91 3.65 -7.61
C PHE A 144 -3.51 2.21 -7.91
N GLY A 145 -2.44 1.75 -7.28
CA GLY A 145 -2.21 0.32 -7.10
C GLY A 145 -3.25 -0.24 -6.14
N CYS A 146 -3.95 -1.28 -6.57
CA CYS A 146 -4.89 -2.06 -5.77
C CYS A 146 -4.15 -3.29 -5.24
N TRP A 147 -4.27 -3.53 -3.95
CA TRP A 147 -3.51 -4.55 -3.23
C TRP A 147 -4.45 -5.51 -2.52
N THR A 148 -4.02 -6.75 -2.38
CA THR A 148 -4.69 -7.77 -1.58
C THR A 148 -4.53 -7.47 -0.08
N SER A 149 -5.29 -8.19 0.77
CA SER A 149 -5.13 -8.14 2.24
C SER A 149 -3.74 -8.58 2.70
N ASP A 150 -3.06 -9.38 1.88
CA ASP A 150 -1.70 -9.87 2.12
C ASP A 150 -0.64 -8.91 1.57
N MET A 151 -1.05 -7.72 1.11
CA MET A 151 -0.20 -6.67 0.50
C MET A 151 0.45 -7.11 -0.82
N GLU A 152 -0.18 -8.03 -1.55
CA GLU A 152 0.24 -8.42 -2.90
C GLU A 152 -0.42 -7.51 -3.97
N PRO A 153 0.26 -7.19 -5.07
CA PRO A 153 -0.34 -6.42 -6.16
C PRO A 153 -1.50 -7.19 -6.80
N LEU A 154 -2.68 -6.58 -6.83
CA LEU A 154 -3.89 -7.17 -7.42
C LEU A 154 -4.21 -6.57 -8.79
N ALA A 155 -4.28 -5.24 -8.86
CA ALA A 155 -4.68 -4.51 -10.06
C ALA A 155 -4.24 -3.04 -10.00
N ASP A 156 -4.49 -2.30 -11.08
CA ASP A 156 -4.47 -0.84 -11.06
C ASP A 156 -5.86 -0.31 -11.36
N GLY A 157 -6.25 0.72 -10.62
CA GLY A 157 -7.56 1.33 -10.74
C GLY A 157 -7.45 2.84 -10.73
N ILE A 158 -8.46 3.48 -11.32
CA ILE A 158 -8.65 4.91 -11.16
C ILE A 158 -9.93 5.17 -10.37
N PHE A 159 -9.78 5.98 -9.33
CA PHE A 159 -10.85 6.33 -8.40
C PHE A 159 -10.93 7.85 -8.36
N PRO A 160 -11.55 8.50 -9.37
CA PRO A 160 -11.41 9.94 -9.58
C PRO A 160 -11.74 10.79 -8.35
N VAL A 161 -12.78 10.41 -7.62
CA VAL A 161 -13.17 11.08 -6.38
C VAL A 161 -12.08 10.98 -5.31
N ALA A 162 -11.51 9.78 -5.11
CA ALA A 162 -10.42 9.59 -4.16
C ALA A 162 -9.13 10.33 -4.59
N SER A 163 -8.76 10.24 -5.88
CA SER A 163 -7.61 10.97 -6.44
C SER A 163 -7.72 12.48 -6.24
N ARG A 164 -8.95 13.02 -6.32
CA ARG A 164 -9.20 14.47 -6.20
C ARG A 164 -9.22 14.97 -4.77
N LEU A 165 -9.59 14.13 -3.80
CA LEU A 165 -9.90 14.55 -2.43
C LEU A 165 -8.77 14.31 -1.43
N PHE A 166 -7.94 13.27 -1.59
CA PHE A 166 -7.00 12.86 -0.55
C PHE A 166 -5.57 13.19 -0.92
N ASN A 167 -5.00 14.16 -0.21
CA ASN A 167 -3.60 14.54 -0.33
C ASN A 167 -2.66 13.56 0.37
N HIS A 168 -1.38 13.69 0.06
CA HIS A 168 -0.32 12.88 0.64
C HIS A 168 0.13 13.36 2.03
N SER A 169 0.40 12.43 2.93
CA SER A 169 1.30 12.61 4.08
C SER A 169 2.13 11.34 4.30
N CYS A 170 3.42 11.48 4.63
CA CYS A 170 4.23 10.33 5.08
C CYS A 170 3.87 9.87 6.50
N ARG A 171 3.01 10.61 7.21
CA ARG A 171 2.37 10.19 8.48
C ARG A 171 0.85 10.36 8.31
N PRO A 172 0.22 9.50 7.48
CA PRO A 172 -1.18 9.67 7.09
C PRO A 172 -2.12 9.43 8.28
N ASN A 173 -3.38 9.83 8.14
CA ASN A 173 -4.43 9.47 9.10
C ASN A 173 -5.43 8.45 8.58
N CYS A 174 -5.34 8.11 7.29
CA CYS A 174 -6.12 7.05 6.68
C CYS A 174 -5.25 6.08 5.87
N VAL A 175 -5.78 4.86 5.71
CA VAL A 175 -5.30 3.86 4.77
C VAL A 175 -6.39 3.58 3.74
N VAL A 176 -5.96 3.23 2.53
CA VAL A 176 -6.83 2.80 1.45
C VAL A 176 -6.88 1.28 1.43
N ILE A 177 -8.08 0.71 1.37
CA ILE A 177 -8.28 -0.73 1.22
C ILE A 177 -9.17 -1.03 0.02
N TYR A 178 -9.06 -2.24 -0.50
CA TYR A 178 -9.79 -2.68 -1.67
C TYR A 178 -10.57 -3.95 -1.36
N GLU A 179 -11.87 -3.94 -1.62
CA GLU A 179 -12.74 -5.11 -1.47
C GLU A 179 -13.34 -5.48 -2.83
N ILE A 180 -13.30 -6.76 -3.19
CA ILE A 180 -14.00 -7.27 -4.35
C ILE A 180 -15.28 -7.96 -3.87
N THR A 181 -16.42 -7.47 -4.34
CA THR A 181 -17.73 -8.07 -4.07
C THR A 181 -18.40 -8.46 -5.36
N GLU A 182 -19.18 -9.55 -5.37
CA GLU A 182 -19.94 -9.96 -6.57
C GLU A 182 -20.94 -8.88 -7.01
N GLU A 183 -21.49 -8.10 -6.08
CA GLU A 183 -22.50 -7.09 -6.36
C GLU A 183 -21.92 -5.76 -6.89
N LYS A 184 -20.76 -5.34 -6.37
CA LYS A 184 -20.18 -4.01 -6.66
C LYS A 184 -18.84 -4.06 -7.40
N GLY A 185 -18.30 -5.25 -7.65
CA GLY A 185 -16.93 -5.41 -8.14
C GLY A 185 -15.90 -4.88 -7.15
N LEU A 186 -14.86 -4.24 -7.68
CA LEU A 186 -13.78 -3.61 -6.91
C LEU A 186 -14.23 -2.29 -6.28
N VAL A 187 -14.24 -2.24 -4.96
CA VAL A 187 -14.58 -1.07 -4.15
C VAL A 187 -13.36 -0.60 -3.39
N MET A 188 -13.07 0.71 -3.46
CA MET A 188 -12.09 1.35 -2.60
C MET A 188 -12.78 1.86 -1.34
N GLU A 189 -12.28 1.47 -0.16
CA GLU A 189 -12.66 2.10 1.10
C GLU A 189 -11.48 2.87 1.69
N LEU A 190 -11.82 3.96 2.39
CA LEU A 190 -10.86 4.74 3.16
C LEU A 190 -11.14 4.53 4.65
N LYS A 191 -10.14 4.07 5.39
CA LYS A 191 -10.28 3.81 6.82
C LYS A 191 -9.31 4.65 7.64
N ALA A 192 -9.84 5.31 8.66
CA ALA A 192 -9.02 6.04 9.62
C ALA A 192 -8.16 5.07 10.45
N ILE A 193 -6.87 5.35 10.54
CA ILE A 193 -5.86 4.55 11.28
C ILE A 193 -5.33 5.28 12.53
N ARG A 194 -5.91 6.45 12.82
CA ARG A 194 -5.80 7.19 14.07
C ARG A 194 -6.99 8.16 14.21
N PRO A 195 -7.28 8.69 15.41
CA PRO A 195 -8.25 9.77 15.56
C PRO A 195 -7.91 10.96 14.65
N ILE A 196 -8.96 11.56 14.08
CA ILE A 196 -8.89 12.72 13.18
C ILE A 196 -9.68 13.85 13.83
N ALA A 197 -9.02 14.97 14.11
CA ALA A 197 -9.68 16.12 14.74
C ALA A 197 -10.58 16.87 13.74
N LYS A 198 -11.59 17.59 14.25
CA LYS A 198 -12.42 18.46 13.40
C LYS A 198 -11.55 19.52 12.73
N GLY A 199 -11.62 19.60 11.41
CA GLY A 199 -10.82 20.53 10.60
C GLY A 199 -9.42 20.01 10.25
N GLU A 200 -9.04 18.82 10.72
CA GLU A 200 -7.82 18.15 10.28
C GLU A 200 -8.03 17.58 8.86
N GLU A 201 -7.04 17.78 7.99
CA GLU A 201 -7.07 17.24 6.63
C GLU A 201 -6.95 15.71 6.64
N VAL A 202 -7.77 15.05 5.83
CA VAL A 202 -7.68 13.60 5.60
C VAL A 202 -6.59 13.31 4.58
N THR A 203 -5.60 12.52 4.97
CA THR A 203 -4.41 12.22 4.16
C THR A 203 -4.12 10.73 4.08
N ILE A 204 -3.60 10.31 2.93
CA ILE A 204 -3.12 8.94 2.66
C ILE A 204 -1.63 8.97 2.29
N SER A 205 -0.97 7.80 2.24
CA SER A 205 0.40 7.74 1.73
C SER A 205 0.41 7.31 0.26
N TYR A 206 1.15 8.03 -0.58
CA TYR A 206 1.34 7.68 -2.00
C TYR A 206 2.60 6.83 -2.20
N VAL A 207 3.48 6.82 -1.20
CA VAL A 207 4.73 6.06 -1.17
C VAL A 207 4.81 5.34 0.16
N ASP A 208 5.64 4.33 0.28
CA ASP A 208 5.89 3.68 1.58
C ASP A 208 6.52 4.68 2.59
N PRO A 209 5.89 4.95 3.76
CA PRO A 209 6.48 5.75 4.83
C PRO A 209 7.83 5.24 5.39
N ALA A 210 8.15 3.96 5.23
CA ALA A 210 9.36 3.35 5.79
C ALA A 210 10.62 3.61 4.95
N ILE A 211 10.50 3.93 3.66
CA ILE A 211 11.68 4.30 2.86
C ILE A 211 12.22 5.65 3.33
N TRP A 212 13.53 5.85 3.15
CA TRP A 212 14.23 7.03 3.65
C TRP A 212 13.77 8.34 2.99
N LEU A 213 13.94 9.46 3.70
CA LEU A 213 13.41 10.79 3.34
C LEU A 213 13.62 11.19 1.88
N GLY A 214 14.86 11.09 1.39
CA GLY A 214 15.17 11.52 0.03
C GLY A 214 14.62 10.58 -1.04
N ALA A 215 14.48 9.27 -0.78
CA ALA A 215 13.73 8.40 -1.69
C ALA A 215 12.25 8.80 -1.74
N ARG A 216 11.60 9.08 -0.59
CA ARG A 216 10.21 9.57 -0.57
C ARG A 216 10.07 10.86 -1.37
N ARG A 217 10.89 11.87 -1.10
CA ARG A 217 10.85 13.16 -1.81
C ARG A 217 11.16 13.02 -3.30
N SER A 218 12.12 12.18 -3.68
CA SER A 218 12.43 11.91 -5.09
C SER A 218 11.28 11.22 -5.81
N LEU A 219 10.67 10.18 -5.22
CA LEU A 219 9.50 9.51 -5.80
C LEU A 219 8.31 10.46 -5.92
N LEU A 220 8.03 11.25 -4.89
CA LEU A 220 6.93 12.22 -4.91
C LEU A 220 7.17 13.35 -5.91
N LYS A 221 8.42 13.81 -6.05
CA LYS A 221 8.81 14.82 -7.03
C LYS A 221 8.72 14.27 -8.46
N MET A 222 9.18 13.04 -8.67
CA MET A 222 9.16 12.38 -9.98
C MET A 222 7.73 12.06 -10.43
N ASN A 223 6.89 11.54 -9.53
CA ASN A 223 5.57 11.03 -9.88
C ASN A 223 4.47 12.09 -9.80
N TYR A 224 4.56 13.06 -8.87
CA TYR A 224 3.48 14.00 -8.56
C TYR A 224 3.93 15.47 -8.55
N ASP A 225 5.22 15.73 -8.81
CA ASP A 225 5.84 17.05 -8.87
C ASP A 225 5.63 17.98 -7.66
N PHE A 226 5.62 17.43 -6.45
CA PHE A 226 5.62 18.24 -5.22
C PHE A 226 6.70 17.79 -4.23
N LEU A 227 7.05 18.70 -3.32
CA LEU A 227 7.94 18.42 -2.20
C LEU A 227 7.08 18.16 -0.95
N CYS A 228 7.20 16.99 -0.34
CA CYS A 228 6.47 16.69 0.88
C CYS A 228 7.07 17.40 2.11
N GLU A 229 6.22 18.19 2.76
CA GLU A 229 6.53 19.01 3.94
C GLU A 229 5.78 18.55 5.20
N CYS A 230 5.26 17.31 5.21
CA CYS A 230 4.55 16.75 6.35
C CYS A 230 5.45 16.68 7.62
N PRO A 231 4.87 16.57 8.83
CA PRO A 231 5.64 16.54 10.08
C PRO A 231 6.78 15.52 10.09
N LYS A 232 6.55 14.30 9.57
CA LYS A 232 7.59 13.26 9.46
C LYS A 232 8.77 13.69 8.60
N CYS A 233 8.52 14.27 7.42
CA CYS A 233 9.58 14.74 6.54
C CYS A 233 10.39 15.89 7.16
N LYS A 234 9.72 16.83 7.84
CA LYS A 234 10.39 17.94 8.54
C LYS A 234 11.25 17.44 9.70
N ALA A 235 10.75 16.49 10.49
CA ALA A 235 11.50 15.91 11.60
C ALA A 235 12.76 15.16 11.11
N GLU A 236 12.63 14.28 10.11
CA GLU A 236 13.77 13.54 9.56
C GLU A 236 14.83 14.46 8.92
N GLU A 237 14.40 15.55 8.29
CA GLU A 237 15.30 16.57 7.73
C GLU A 237 16.11 17.28 8.82
N GLN A 238 15.45 17.67 9.92
CA GLN A 238 16.12 18.31 11.07
C GLN A 238 17.15 17.40 11.74
N GLN A 239 16.86 16.10 11.82
CA GLN A 239 17.77 15.11 12.41
C GLN A 239 18.95 14.72 11.50
N LYS A 240 18.96 15.19 10.23
CA LYS A 240 20.02 14.91 9.22
C LYS A 240 20.34 13.41 9.05
N LEU A 241 19.33 12.55 9.20
CA LEU A 241 19.49 11.09 9.18
C LEU A 241 20.07 10.54 7.87
N TRP A 242 19.97 11.31 6.78
CA TRP A 242 20.53 10.97 5.46
C TRP A 242 22.06 11.15 5.36
N THR A 243 22.70 11.81 6.34
CA THR A 243 24.14 12.15 6.28
C THR A 243 25.05 11.21 7.05
N SER A 244 24.51 10.39 7.96
CA SER A 244 25.32 9.55 8.83
C SER A 244 25.25 8.09 8.37
N SER A 245 26.11 7.72 7.42
CA SER A 245 26.46 6.31 7.16
C SER A 245 27.33 5.71 8.27
N THR A 246 27.73 6.52 9.25
CA THR A 246 28.46 6.09 10.44
C THR A 246 27.52 5.31 11.36
N TRP A 247 27.47 4.01 11.10
CA TRP A 247 27.16 3.05 12.15
C TRP A 247 28.08 3.30 13.33
N LEU A 248 27.47 3.40 14.50
CA LEU A 248 28.15 3.21 15.77
C LEU A 248 28.72 1.77 15.83
N THR A 249 29.71 1.54 16.70
CA THR A 249 30.33 0.23 16.93
C THR A 249 29.29 -0.88 17.15
N SER A 250 29.69 -2.16 17.01
CA SER A 250 28.78 -3.30 17.24
C SER A 250 28.10 -3.26 18.62
N GLU A 251 28.80 -2.77 19.63
CA GLU A 251 28.28 -2.63 20.99
C GLU A 251 27.22 -1.53 21.10
N GLU A 252 27.49 -0.36 20.53
CA GLU A 252 26.53 0.74 20.50
C GLU A 252 25.27 0.38 19.70
N ARG A 253 25.41 -0.35 18.58
CA ARG A 253 24.27 -0.86 17.83
C ARG A 253 23.41 -1.81 18.67
N ALA A 254 24.04 -2.71 19.42
CA ALA A 254 23.33 -3.63 20.30
C ALA A 254 22.61 -2.87 21.44
N SER A 255 23.28 -1.89 22.05
CA SER A 255 22.70 -1.04 23.09
C SER A 255 21.48 -0.25 22.58
N ALA A 256 21.62 0.42 21.43
CA ALA A 256 20.54 1.16 20.79
C ALA A 256 19.34 0.26 20.41
N SER A 257 19.61 -0.98 19.97
CA SER A 257 18.56 -1.96 19.66
C SER A 257 17.74 -2.33 20.89
N VAL A 258 18.41 -2.58 22.03
CA VAL A 258 17.74 -2.88 23.30
C VAL A 258 16.95 -1.66 23.80
N GLU A 259 17.53 -0.47 23.70
CA GLU A 259 16.87 0.78 24.08
C GLU A 259 15.59 1.03 23.26
N LEU A 260 15.66 0.88 21.93
CA LEU A 260 14.50 1.08 21.05
C LEU A 260 13.40 0.05 21.31
N ILE A 261 13.75 -1.24 21.46
CA ILE A 261 12.79 -2.29 21.82
C ILE A 261 12.12 -1.97 23.16
N GLY A 262 12.90 -1.57 24.16
CA GLY A 262 12.40 -1.18 25.47
C GLY A 262 11.44 0.01 25.39
N LEU A 263 11.81 1.04 24.64
CA LEU A 263 11.01 2.26 24.48
C LEU A 263 9.67 2.00 23.78
N MET A 264 9.66 1.19 22.72
CA MET A 264 8.49 1.02 21.86
C MET A 264 7.58 -0.13 22.29
N LEU A 265 8.13 -1.24 22.79
CA LEU A 265 7.35 -2.45 23.04
C LEU A 265 7.00 -2.66 24.51
N SER A 266 7.80 -2.15 25.47
CA SER A 266 7.56 -2.14 26.93
C SER A 266 6.49 -3.14 27.45
N LEU A 267 6.67 -4.43 27.17
CA LEU A 267 5.78 -5.50 27.60
C LEU A 267 6.14 -5.87 29.05
N LYS A 268 5.62 -5.10 30.02
CA LYS A 268 5.79 -5.46 31.43
C LYS A 268 4.90 -6.67 31.76
N PRO A 269 5.40 -7.70 32.46
CA PRO A 269 4.61 -8.88 32.87
C PRO A 269 3.53 -8.62 33.94
N GLU A 270 3.18 -7.37 34.22
CA GLU A 270 2.49 -6.99 35.45
C GLU A 270 1.02 -6.63 35.22
N GLN A 271 0.23 -7.59 34.76
CA GLN A 271 -1.18 -7.64 35.10
C GLN A 271 -1.50 -9.08 35.46
N LYS A 272 -2.15 -9.29 36.61
CA LYS A 272 -2.67 -10.60 37.04
C LYS A 272 -3.51 -11.17 35.89
N LEU A 273 -2.88 -12.00 35.07
CA LEU A 273 -3.53 -12.75 34.02
C LEU A 273 -4.44 -13.74 34.73
N THR A 274 -5.72 -13.39 34.84
CA THR A 274 -6.74 -14.35 35.23
C THR A 274 -6.77 -15.43 34.15
N ALA A 275 -7.08 -16.67 34.56
CA ALA A 275 -7.04 -17.86 33.72
C ALA A 275 -8.01 -17.83 32.50
N GLN A 276 -8.67 -16.70 32.22
CA GLN A 276 -9.70 -16.59 31.19
C GLN A 276 -9.29 -15.73 29.98
N THR A 277 -8.34 -14.80 30.11
CA THR A 277 -7.68 -14.15 28.96
C THR A 277 -6.50 -13.30 29.43
N PRO A 278 -5.33 -13.31 28.76
CA PRO A 278 -4.36 -12.24 28.93
C PRO A 278 -5.01 -10.90 28.63
N ALA A 279 -4.97 -9.98 29.60
CA ALA A 279 -5.26 -8.58 29.37
C ALA A 279 -4.14 -8.00 28.50
N CYS A 280 -4.19 -8.30 27.19
CA CYS A 280 -3.20 -7.84 26.24
C CYS A 280 -3.20 -6.30 26.22
N PRO A 281 -2.04 -5.65 26.33
CA PRO A 281 -1.94 -4.21 26.19
C PRO A 281 -2.53 -3.73 24.87
N LEU A 282 -2.96 -2.47 24.85
CA LEU A 282 -3.35 -1.81 23.60
C LEU A 282 -2.16 -1.80 22.62
N VAL A 283 -2.48 -1.65 21.33
CA VAL A 283 -1.45 -1.51 20.29
C VAL A 283 -0.54 -0.32 20.66
N PRO A 284 0.80 -0.49 20.64
CA PRO A 284 1.73 0.60 20.93
C PRO A 284 1.45 1.84 20.08
N GLN A 285 1.55 3.01 20.71
CA GLN A 285 1.42 4.27 19.99
C GLN A 285 2.70 4.53 19.18
N SER A 286 2.51 4.82 17.89
CA SER A 286 3.60 5.20 17.00
C SER A 286 4.19 6.54 17.42
N ARG A 287 5.52 6.64 17.45
CA ARG A 287 6.23 7.86 17.83
C ARG A 287 6.92 8.50 16.64
N GLY A 288 7.14 9.80 16.70
CA GLY A 288 7.96 10.50 15.70
C GLY A 288 9.45 10.24 15.92
N ILE A 289 10.27 10.49 14.90
CA ILE A 289 11.73 10.38 15.05
C ILE A 289 12.29 11.48 15.96
N GLU A 290 11.59 12.61 16.04
CA GLU A 290 11.85 13.72 16.94
C GLU A 290 11.73 13.34 18.44
N GLU A 291 11.06 12.23 18.74
CA GLU A 291 10.92 11.69 20.09
C GLU A 291 12.00 10.64 20.43
N MET A 292 12.84 10.26 19.46
CA MET A 292 13.81 9.17 19.64
C MET A 292 15.07 9.64 20.37
N PRO A 293 15.63 8.81 21.28
CA PRO A 293 16.92 9.09 21.90
C PRO A 293 18.05 9.22 20.88
N ARG A 294 19.05 10.08 21.18
CA ARG A 294 20.19 10.32 20.28
C ARG A 294 21.00 9.07 19.96
N SER A 295 21.08 8.13 20.91
CA SER A 295 21.70 6.81 20.77
C SER A 295 21.05 5.94 19.69
N VAL A 296 19.74 6.11 19.47
CA VAL A 296 18.94 5.30 18.54
C VAL A 296 18.87 5.92 17.14
N LEU A 297 18.99 7.26 17.03
CA LEU A 297 18.89 7.96 15.74
C LEU A 297 19.74 7.36 14.59
N PRO A 298 20.99 6.89 14.81
CA PRO A 298 21.80 6.28 13.74
C PRO A 298 21.16 5.03 13.10
N MET A 299 20.21 4.38 13.77
CA MET A 299 19.50 3.19 13.27
C MET A 299 18.54 3.51 12.12
N PHE A 300 18.11 4.76 11.95
CA PHE A 300 17.12 5.14 10.93
C PHE A 300 17.74 5.65 9.62
N ASN A 301 18.93 5.14 9.29
CA ASN A 301 19.56 5.36 7.99
C ASN A 301 18.91 4.49 6.89
N SER A 302 19.28 4.74 5.64
CA SER A 302 18.70 4.06 4.47
C SER A 302 19.00 2.56 4.37
N THR A 303 19.96 2.04 5.14
CA THR A 303 20.42 0.64 5.03
C THR A 303 19.91 -0.27 6.14
N HIS A 304 19.58 0.27 7.32
CA HIS A 304 19.33 -0.57 8.47
C HIS A 304 18.00 -1.33 8.42
N LEU A 305 16.91 -0.63 8.09
CA LEU A 305 15.60 -1.25 8.02
C LEU A 305 15.60 -2.44 7.05
N PRO A 306 16.16 -2.32 5.82
CA PRO A 306 16.36 -3.46 4.94
C PRO A 306 17.25 -4.57 5.54
N GLU A 307 18.37 -4.21 6.17
CA GLU A 307 19.30 -5.18 6.81
C GLU A 307 18.61 -5.99 7.92
N VAL A 308 17.84 -5.33 8.80
CA VAL A 308 17.13 -5.98 9.91
C VAL A 308 15.97 -6.82 9.38
N ALA A 309 15.24 -6.34 8.37
CA ALA A 309 14.17 -7.09 7.72
C ALA A 309 14.69 -8.39 7.10
N GLN A 310 15.79 -8.32 6.35
CA GLN A 310 16.43 -9.49 5.75
C GLN A 310 16.88 -10.50 6.82
N ARG A 311 17.57 -10.02 7.87
CA ARG A 311 18.02 -10.88 8.97
C ARG A 311 16.86 -11.58 9.68
N PHE A 312 15.77 -10.87 9.92
CA PHE A 312 14.59 -11.48 10.53
C PHE A 312 14.02 -12.58 9.63
N SER A 313 13.86 -12.30 8.33
CA SER A 313 13.36 -13.26 7.35
C SER A 313 14.22 -14.53 7.28
N ASP A 314 15.53 -14.39 7.13
CA ASP A 314 16.46 -15.53 7.04
C ASP A 314 16.38 -16.40 8.32
N GLN A 315 16.42 -15.76 9.49
CA GLN A 315 16.48 -16.45 10.78
C GLN A 315 15.15 -17.08 11.19
N ALA A 316 14.02 -16.51 10.77
CA ALA A 316 12.69 -17.08 11.03
C ALA A 316 12.52 -18.44 10.33
N HIS A 317 13.14 -18.64 9.17
CA HIS A 317 13.07 -19.88 8.40
C HIS A 317 14.20 -20.88 8.73
N GLU A 318 15.38 -20.41 9.14
CA GLU A 318 16.58 -21.25 9.38
C GLU A 318 16.71 -21.82 10.80
N GLY A 319 15.74 -21.58 11.70
CA GLY A 319 15.70 -22.19 13.04
C GLY A 319 16.54 -21.50 14.13
N THR A 320 17.15 -20.35 13.85
CA THR A 320 17.87 -19.53 14.86
C THR A 320 16.92 -18.65 15.66
N HIS A 321 15.93 -19.28 16.29
CA HIS A 321 14.74 -18.63 16.84
C HIS A 321 15.00 -17.48 17.82
N LYS A 322 16.02 -17.55 18.68
CA LYS A 322 16.34 -16.45 19.63
C LYS A 322 16.79 -15.17 18.91
N ALA A 323 17.63 -15.30 17.89
CA ALA A 323 18.09 -14.18 17.07
C ALA A 323 16.94 -13.62 16.22
N ALA A 324 16.12 -14.52 15.65
CA ALA A 324 14.91 -14.16 14.90
C ALA A 324 13.95 -13.31 15.76
N VAL A 325 13.65 -13.74 17.00
CA VAL A 325 12.78 -12.98 17.91
C VAL A 325 13.37 -11.60 18.23
N HIS A 326 14.68 -11.48 18.45
CA HIS A 326 15.32 -10.19 18.71
C HIS A 326 15.23 -9.25 17.50
N ASN A 327 15.61 -9.71 16.30
CA ASN A 327 15.55 -8.91 15.08
C ASN A 327 14.11 -8.56 14.70
N GLY A 328 13.16 -9.48 14.92
CA GLY A 328 11.75 -9.22 14.70
C GLY A 328 11.17 -8.18 15.66
N LYS A 329 11.53 -8.22 16.96
CA LYS A 329 11.17 -7.14 17.91
C LYS A 329 11.79 -5.79 17.51
N LEU A 330 13.05 -5.80 17.09
CA LEU A 330 13.72 -4.59 16.62
C LEU A 330 13.02 -4.01 15.40
N LEU A 331 12.71 -4.84 14.40
CA LEU A 331 11.99 -4.41 13.20
C LEU A 331 10.61 -3.83 13.55
N LEU A 332 9.88 -4.48 14.46
CA LEU A 332 8.58 -3.99 14.93
C LEU A 332 8.72 -2.62 15.60
N ALA A 333 9.75 -2.42 16.43
CA ALA A 333 10.00 -1.15 17.08
C ALA A 333 10.35 -0.03 16.06
N ILE A 334 11.15 -0.35 15.03
CA ILE A 334 11.43 0.56 13.91
C ILE A 334 10.13 0.90 13.15
N TYR A 335 9.26 -0.09 12.90
CA TYR A 335 7.98 0.12 12.24
C TYR A 335 7.07 1.08 12.99
N PHE A 336 7.01 1.01 14.33
CA PHE A 336 6.25 1.99 15.12
C PHE A 336 6.83 3.42 15.10
N VAL A 337 8.04 3.63 14.57
CA VAL A 337 8.60 4.97 14.33
C VAL A 337 8.33 5.43 12.89
N HIS A 338 8.34 4.51 11.92
CA HIS A 338 8.09 4.83 10.52
C HIS A 338 6.62 4.97 10.16
N TYR A 339 5.78 4.09 10.70
CA TYR A 339 4.36 3.99 10.39
C TYR A 339 3.49 4.47 11.55
N THR A 340 2.25 4.82 11.24
CA THR A 340 1.19 5.02 12.26
C THR A 340 0.73 3.67 12.84
N SER A 341 0.32 3.62 14.10
CA SER A 341 0.04 2.38 14.85
C SER A 341 -0.84 1.33 14.15
N TYR A 342 -1.85 1.74 13.37
CA TYR A 342 -2.76 0.83 12.66
C TYR A 342 -2.40 0.66 11.18
N TRP A 343 -1.11 0.76 10.85
CA TRP A 343 -0.64 0.53 9.48
C TRP A 343 -0.55 -0.98 9.17
N PRO A 344 -0.99 -1.45 7.98
CA PRO A 344 -1.05 -2.89 7.66
C PRO A 344 0.26 -3.65 7.87
N MET A 345 1.40 -3.07 7.49
CA MET A 345 2.71 -3.74 7.64
C MET A 345 3.07 -4.03 9.10
N ILE A 346 2.61 -3.21 10.06
CA ILE A 346 2.80 -3.51 11.48
C ILE A 346 2.01 -4.78 11.84
N GLY A 347 0.77 -4.88 11.37
CA GLY A 347 -0.10 -6.02 11.64
C GLY A 347 0.45 -7.34 11.07
N LEU A 348 0.87 -7.33 9.80
CA LEU A 348 1.48 -8.50 9.15
C LEU A 348 2.76 -8.93 9.86
N HIS A 349 3.62 -7.98 10.22
CA HIS A 349 4.86 -8.27 10.94
C HIS A 349 4.62 -8.79 12.36
N CYS A 350 3.64 -8.23 13.08
CA CYS A 350 3.21 -8.73 14.39
C CYS A 350 2.77 -10.20 14.30
N PHE A 351 2.08 -10.60 13.23
CA PHE A 351 1.66 -11.99 13.06
C PHE A 351 2.85 -12.93 12.81
N GLU A 352 3.76 -12.56 11.91
CA GLU A 352 4.97 -13.34 11.63
C GLU A 352 5.88 -13.45 12.86
N LEU A 353 6.04 -12.35 13.60
CA LEU A 353 6.79 -12.33 14.85
C LEU A 353 6.14 -13.21 15.92
N SER A 354 4.80 -13.23 16.01
CA SER A 354 4.07 -14.08 16.94
C SER A 354 4.32 -15.57 16.67
N LYS A 355 4.23 -16.00 15.40
CA LYS A 355 4.60 -17.37 14.98
C LYS A 355 6.06 -17.69 15.33
N THR A 356 6.97 -16.76 15.08
CA THR A 356 8.39 -16.91 15.40
C THR A 356 8.64 -17.05 16.91
N MET A 357 7.94 -16.26 17.73
CA MET A 357 8.01 -16.34 19.19
C MET A 357 7.45 -17.66 19.72
N TRP A 358 6.36 -18.16 19.14
CA TRP A 358 5.80 -19.46 19.51
C TRP A 358 6.71 -20.62 19.10
N ASN A 359 7.30 -20.58 17.90
CA ASN A 359 8.34 -21.54 17.48
C ASN A 359 9.54 -21.52 18.44
N TYR A 360 9.97 -20.33 18.88
CA TYR A 360 11.02 -20.20 19.89
C TYR A 360 10.62 -20.84 21.23
N TYR A 361 9.38 -20.63 21.68
CA TYR A 361 8.85 -21.22 22.90
C TYR A 361 8.86 -22.76 22.84
N ILE A 362 8.45 -23.36 21.71
CA ILE A 362 8.47 -24.82 21.52
C ILE A 362 9.91 -25.36 21.46
N ALA A 363 10.76 -24.73 20.66
CA ALA A 363 12.12 -25.22 20.41
C ALA A 363 13.06 -25.00 21.61
N SER A 364 12.81 -23.98 22.42
CA SER A 364 13.67 -23.58 23.55
C SER A 364 12.84 -23.01 24.70
N PRO A 365 12.01 -23.86 25.36
CA PRO A 365 11.18 -23.42 26.45
C PRO A 365 12.04 -23.03 27.66
N SER A 366 11.69 -21.94 28.32
CA SER A 366 12.29 -21.57 29.60
C SER A 366 12.20 -22.73 30.61
N PRO A 367 13.22 -22.92 31.46
CA PRO A 367 13.18 -23.92 32.53
C PRO A 367 12.22 -23.51 33.67
N THR A 368 11.91 -22.21 33.79
CA THR A 368 10.99 -21.69 34.81
C THR A 368 9.61 -21.45 34.22
N ALA A 369 8.56 -21.73 35.00
CA ALA A 369 7.18 -21.41 34.63
C ALA A 369 6.99 -19.91 34.34
N ALA A 370 7.63 -19.04 35.12
CA ALA A 370 7.62 -17.59 34.90
C ALA A 370 8.21 -17.21 33.52
N GLY A 371 9.36 -17.78 33.13
CA GLY A 371 9.94 -17.50 31.82
C GLY A 371 9.13 -18.10 30.66
N ARG A 372 8.47 -19.25 30.86
CA ARG A 372 7.56 -19.84 29.84
C ARG A 372 6.37 -18.94 29.61
N ARG A 373 5.77 -18.44 30.70
CA ARG A 373 4.71 -17.43 30.64
C ARG A 373 5.21 -16.19 29.92
N GLN A 374 6.39 -15.66 30.23
CA GLN A 374 6.91 -14.49 29.51
C GLN A 374 7.02 -14.74 27.99
N GLN A 375 7.55 -15.89 27.56
CA GLN A 375 7.67 -16.24 26.13
C GLN A 375 6.31 -16.28 25.43
N LEU A 376 5.31 -16.94 26.04
CA LEU A 376 3.95 -17.01 25.48
C LEU A 376 3.23 -15.67 25.53
N PHE A 377 3.40 -14.88 26.60
CA PHE A 377 2.76 -13.57 26.74
C PHE A 377 3.11 -12.65 25.59
N GLU A 378 4.40 -12.58 25.22
CA GLU A 378 4.85 -11.74 24.10
C GLU A 378 4.28 -12.21 22.76
N ALA A 379 4.23 -13.53 22.53
CA ALA A 379 3.61 -14.11 21.33
C ALA A 379 2.13 -13.74 21.24
N ILE A 380 1.39 -13.89 22.34
CA ILE A 380 -0.04 -13.56 22.42
C ILE A 380 -0.27 -12.07 22.18
N CYS A 381 0.56 -11.20 22.78
CA CYS A 381 0.45 -9.76 22.55
C CYS A 381 0.63 -9.42 21.07
N CYS A 382 1.62 -10.01 20.40
CA CYS A 382 1.84 -9.78 18.98
C CYS A 382 0.67 -10.30 18.12
N ALA A 383 0.12 -11.48 18.40
CA ALA A 383 -1.05 -11.99 17.68
C ALA A 383 -2.29 -11.08 17.86
N GLU A 384 -2.52 -10.60 19.08
CA GLU A 384 -3.64 -9.71 19.37
C GLU A 384 -3.46 -8.32 18.74
N TRP A 385 -2.24 -7.77 18.73
CA TRP A 385 -1.94 -6.54 17.99
C TRP A 385 -2.12 -6.73 16.49
N ALA A 386 -1.66 -7.84 15.92
CA ALA A 386 -1.87 -8.17 14.52
C ALA A 386 -3.36 -8.18 14.17
N TYR A 387 -4.17 -8.88 14.97
CA TYR A 387 -5.62 -8.93 14.80
C TYR A 387 -6.26 -7.54 14.84
N ARG A 388 -5.95 -6.74 15.88
CA ARG A 388 -6.53 -5.39 16.05
C ARG A 388 -6.14 -4.44 14.91
N ILE A 389 -4.90 -4.51 14.45
CA ILE A 389 -4.41 -3.65 13.37
C ILE A 389 -5.09 -4.03 12.06
N LEU A 390 -5.01 -5.31 11.67
CA LEU A 390 -5.50 -5.76 10.37
C LEU A 390 -7.03 -5.72 10.28
N LEU A 391 -7.76 -5.92 11.39
CA LEU A 391 -9.21 -5.72 11.42
C LEU A 391 -9.63 -4.30 10.99
N VAL A 392 -8.79 -3.31 11.27
CA VAL A 392 -8.97 -1.94 10.80
C VAL A 392 -8.40 -1.76 9.40
N SER A 393 -7.19 -2.25 9.13
CA SER A 393 -6.39 -1.78 8.01
C SER A 393 -6.39 -2.69 6.77
N VAL A 394 -7.11 -3.83 6.78
CA VAL A 394 -7.31 -4.66 5.57
C VAL A 394 -8.79 -4.87 5.24
N ALA A 395 -9.05 -5.43 4.06
CA ALA A 395 -10.39 -5.78 3.60
C ALA A 395 -10.99 -6.92 4.42
N ARG A 396 -12.32 -6.87 4.64
CA ARG A 396 -13.03 -7.86 5.47
C ARG A 396 -13.48 -9.10 4.72
N LYS A 397 -13.66 -8.99 3.40
CA LYS A 397 -14.00 -10.09 2.50
C LYS A 397 -12.92 -10.20 1.45
N GLY A 398 -12.64 -11.45 1.05
CA GLY A 398 -11.54 -11.79 0.14
C GLY A 398 -11.50 -10.86 -1.07
N ASP A 399 -10.30 -10.38 -1.36
CA ASP A 399 -9.94 -9.52 -2.50
C ASP A 399 -9.93 -10.27 -3.85
N GLY A 400 -10.68 -11.38 -3.95
CA GLY A 400 -10.64 -12.29 -5.09
C GLY A 400 -9.46 -13.26 -5.09
N GLY A 401 -8.54 -13.19 -4.12
CA GLY A 401 -7.57 -14.25 -3.84
C GLY A 401 -8.23 -15.49 -3.22
N SER A 402 -7.63 -16.67 -3.45
CA SER A 402 -8.09 -17.94 -2.86
C SER A 402 -7.95 -18.03 -1.33
N ASN A 403 -7.44 -16.99 -0.69
CA ASN A 403 -7.09 -16.99 0.72
C ASN A 403 -8.14 -16.22 1.54
N LYS A 404 -8.46 -16.79 2.70
CA LYS A 404 -9.23 -16.12 3.76
C LYS A 404 -8.46 -14.87 4.21
N PRO A 405 -9.15 -13.81 4.68
CA PRO A 405 -8.45 -12.63 5.21
C PRO A 405 -7.51 -13.05 6.36
N PRO A 406 -6.33 -12.43 6.49
CA PRO A 406 -5.34 -12.75 7.53
C PRO A 406 -5.93 -12.84 8.94
N THR A 407 -6.98 -12.05 9.20
CA THR A 407 -7.66 -12.01 10.50
C THR A 407 -8.24 -13.37 10.94
N GLU A 408 -8.68 -14.23 10.01
CA GLU A 408 -9.18 -15.57 10.36
C GLU A 408 -8.03 -16.49 10.81
N GLU A 409 -6.93 -16.51 10.06
CA GLU A 409 -5.74 -17.29 10.39
C GLU A 409 -5.15 -16.83 11.73
N ILE A 410 -5.06 -15.52 11.92
CA ILE A 410 -4.57 -14.91 13.17
C ILE A 410 -5.46 -15.31 14.34
N SER A 411 -6.79 -15.29 14.19
CA SER A 411 -7.70 -15.71 15.26
C SER A 411 -7.48 -17.18 15.63
N GLY A 412 -7.42 -18.07 14.64
CA GLY A 412 -7.17 -19.50 14.90
C GLY A 412 -5.83 -19.75 15.58
N PHE A 413 -4.77 -19.08 15.11
CA PHE A 413 -3.45 -19.16 15.74
C PHE A 413 -3.43 -18.58 17.16
N ARG A 414 -4.09 -17.43 17.38
CA ARG A 414 -4.20 -16.80 18.70
C ARG A 414 -4.89 -17.74 19.70
N ASP A 415 -5.99 -18.36 19.30
CA ASP A 415 -6.75 -19.27 20.16
C ASP A 415 -5.93 -20.51 20.51
N HIS A 416 -5.08 -20.99 19.59
CA HIS A 416 -4.13 -22.07 19.83
C HIS A 416 -3.09 -21.71 20.90
N ILE A 417 -2.40 -20.58 20.77
CA ILE A 417 -1.38 -20.16 21.75
C ILE A 417 -2.00 -19.77 23.11
N LEU A 418 -3.27 -19.36 23.14
CA LEU A 418 -4.03 -19.14 24.37
C LEU A 418 -4.35 -20.44 25.12
N ALA A 419 -4.55 -21.54 24.40
CA ALA A 419 -4.72 -22.85 25.03
C ALA A 419 -3.42 -23.31 25.71
N ASP A 420 -2.27 -23.13 25.04
CA ASP A 420 -0.94 -23.37 25.63
C ASP A 420 -0.74 -22.53 26.90
N TRP A 421 -1.10 -21.25 26.87
CA TRP A 421 -1.05 -20.38 28.05
C TRP A 421 -1.88 -20.93 29.22
N SER A 422 -3.11 -21.36 28.93
CA SER A 422 -4.05 -21.86 29.94
C SER A 422 -3.54 -23.14 30.59
N SER A 423 -2.86 -24.00 29.82
CA SER A 423 -2.22 -25.22 30.34
C SER A 423 -1.07 -24.97 31.33
N LEU A 424 -0.47 -23.76 31.32
CA LEU A 424 0.56 -23.36 32.30
C LEU A 424 -0.04 -22.77 33.60
N ALA A 425 -1.36 -22.59 33.66
CA ALA A 425 -2.07 -22.06 34.82
C ALA A 425 -2.54 -23.16 35.80
N GLU A 426 -2.66 -24.39 35.30
CA GLU A 426 -2.77 -25.63 36.07
C GLU A 426 -1.38 -26.13 36.50
#